data_AF-A0A1Y2GCE3-F1
#
_entry.id   AF-A0A1Y2GCE3-F1
#
_cell.length_a   1.000
_cell.length_b   1.000
_cell.length_c   1.000
_cell.angle_alpha   90.00
_cell.angle_beta   90.00
_cell.angle_gamma   90.00
#
_symmetry.space_group_name_H-M   'P 1'
#
loop_
_entity.id
_entity.type
_entity.pdbx_description
1 polymer ?
#
loop_
_entity_poly.entity_id
_entity_poly.type
_entity_poly.pdbx_seq_one_letter_code
_entity_poly.pdbx_strand_id
1 'polypeptide(L)'
;MRKTGTSSRNVSPRSNLYEEGSSTSGPKIPERTELKIFCIVEGEATPFPVKIPSNCSVGELQQAIKARKSNAFKDIDADQLTLKLIPGGTTKKGLETLSEESLVALDELEELSTYFPNGAAKGHIHIIVKLPPQGMYLALDGLIFSN
;
A
#
# COMPACT_ATOMS: atom_id res chain seq x y z
N MET A 1 0.41 10.95 -72.06
CA MET A 1 1.16 12.09 -71.47
C MET A 1 0.36 12.65 -70.30
N ARG A 2 1.01 12.83 -69.14
CA ARG A 2 0.44 13.48 -67.94
C ARG A 2 0.45 14.99 -68.15
N LYS A 3 -0.65 15.68 -67.84
CA LYS A 3 -0.66 17.13 -67.59
C LYS A 3 -1.56 17.45 -66.40
N THR A 4 -0.89 17.78 -65.30
CA THR A 4 -1.39 18.45 -64.10
C THR A 4 -1.49 19.96 -64.35
N GLY A 5 -2.43 20.63 -63.67
CA GLY A 5 -2.44 22.09 -63.45
C GLY A 5 -3.87 22.64 -63.35
N THR A 6 -4.42 22.89 -62.15
CA THR A 6 -4.31 24.06 -61.24
C THR A 6 -5.28 25.21 -61.54
N SER A 7 -6.05 25.61 -60.51
CA SER A 7 -6.18 27.00 -59.99
C SER A 7 -7.59 27.53 -59.76
N SER A 8 -7.80 28.05 -58.53
CA SER A 8 -8.63 29.20 -58.12
C SER A 8 -10.15 29.01 -58.00
N ARG A 9 -10.85 29.54 -56.98
CA ARG A 9 -10.50 30.44 -55.86
C ARG A 9 -11.66 30.47 -54.83
N ASN A 10 -11.26 30.58 -53.56
CA ASN A 10 -11.84 31.36 -52.43
C ASN A 10 -13.33 31.25 -52.08
N VAL A 11 -13.62 30.89 -50.82
CA VAL A 11 -14.13 31.85 -49.80
C VAL A 11 -13.72 31.34 -48.41
N SER A 12 -12.99 32.14 -47.63
CA SER A 12 -13.01 32.05 -46.15
C SER A 12 -14.05 33.04 -45.64
N PRO A 13 -14.75 32.71 -44.54
CA PRO A 13 -14.48 33.49 -43.33
C PRO A 13 -14.38 32.64 -42.05
N ARG A 14 -13.33 32.93 -41.28
CA ARG A 14 -13.33 33.12 -39.82
C ARG A 14 -14.61 32.71 -39.07
N SER A 15 -14.45 31.77 -38.15
CA SER A 15 -14.79 32.01 -36.74
C SER A 15 -13.88 31.18 -35.83
N ASN A 16 -12.99 31.89 -35.13
CA ASN A 16 -12.41 31.43 -33.87
C ASN A 16 -13.54 31.18 -32.86
N LEU A 17 -13.34 30.18 -31.99
CA LEU A 17 -13.84 29.97 -30.62
C LEU A 17 -13.73 28.45 -30.45
N TYR A 18 -12.73 27.90 -29.76
CA TYR A 18 -12.51 28.02 -28.32
C TYR A 18 -11.01 27.93 -28.00
N GLU A 19 -10.41 29.07 -27.68
CA GLU A 19 -9.37 29.14 -26.66
C GLU A 19 -10.12 29.55 -25.40
N GLU A 20 -10.54 28.60 -24.58
CA GLU A 20 -10.97 28.89 -23.21
C GLU A 20 -10.60 27.74 -22.29
N GLY A 21 -9.92 28.09 -21.20
CA GLY A 21 -10.29 27.53 -19.91
C GLY A 21 -9.62 26.22 -19.53
N SER A 22 -8.35 26.33 -19.16
CA SER A 22 -7.86 25.65 -17.96
C SER A 22 -8.91 25.69 -16.85
N SER A 23 -9.24 24.51 -16.28
CA SER A 23 -10.16 24.23 -15.16
C SER A 23 -11.55 23.73 -15.54
N THR A 24 -11.66 22.41 -15.77
CA THR A 24 -12.88 21.67 -15.42
C THR A 24 -12.50 20.48 -14.55
N SER A 25 -12.95 20.55 -13.30
CA SER A 25 -12.99 19.50 -12.29
C SER A 25 -13.70 18.24 -12.82
N GLY A 26 -12.94 17.31 -13.40
CA GLY A 26 -13.37 15.93 -13.57
C GLY A 26 -13.10 15.11 -12.30
N PRO A 27 -13.71 13.93 -12.12
CA PRO A 27 -13.42 13.06 -10.98
C PRO A 27 -11.92 12.76 -11.03
N LYS A 28 -11.19 13.04 -9.95
CA LYS A 28 -9.83 12.55 -9.79
C LYS A 28 -9.91 11.03 -9.82
N ILE A 29 -9.68 10.41 -10.98
CA ILE A 29 -9.35 9.00 -11.06
C ILE A 29 -8.16 8.85 -10.10
N PRO A 30 -8.25 8.08 -9.01
CA PRO A 30 -7.14 7.95 -8.09
C PRO A 30 -5.97 7.39 -8.89
N GLU A 31 -5.01 8.27 -9.16
CA GLU A 31 -3.80 7.96 -9.89
C GLU A 31 -3.16 6.77 -9.19
N ARG A 32 -2.93 5.68 -9.91
CA ARG A 32 -2.35 4.44 -9.40
C ARG A 32 -0.93 4.71 -8.93
N THR A 33 -0.81 5.23 -7.72
CA THR A 33 0.47 5.67 -7.15
C THR A 33 1.11 4.47 -6.48
N GLU A 34 2.31 4.08 -6.91
CA GLU A 34 3.07 3.01 -6.25
C GLU A 34 3.57 3.52 -4.89
N LEU A 35 3.06 2.93 -3.80
CA LEU A 35 3.55 3.18 -2.46
C LEU A 35 4.71 2.24 -2.15
N LYS A 36 5.76 2.81 -1.56
CA LYS A 36 6.86 2.04 -0.96
C LYS A 36 6.76 2.16 0.55
N ILE A 37 6.12 1.18 1.18
CA ILE A 37 5.86 1.16 2.62
C ILE A 37 6.94 0.33 3.30
N PHE A 38 7.57 0.86 4.35
CA PHE A 38 8.48 0.07 5.18
C PHE A 38 7.71 -0.54 6.34
N CYS A 39 7.77 -1.87 6.42
CA CYS A 39 7.14 -2.67 7.44
C CYS A 39 8.22 -3.26 8.36
N ILE A 40 7.91 -3.42 9.63
CA ILE A 40 8.75 -4.16 10.59
C ILE A 40 7.90 -5.20 11.29
N VAL A 41 8.46 -6.38 11.51
CA VAL A 41 7.78 -7.40 12.32
C VAL A 41 8.04 -7.08 13.78
N GLU A 42 7.01 -7.17 14.61
CA GLU A 42 7.18 -7.02 16.04
C GLU A 42 8.21 -8.03 16.59
N GLY A 43 9.16 -7.55 17.39
CA GLY A 43 10.27 -8.35 17.91
C GLY A 43 11.48 -8.45 16.96
N GLU A 44 11.39 -8.00 15.71
CA GLU A 44 12.51 -8.02 14.77
C GLU A 44 13.21 -6.67 14.65
N ALA A 45 14.52 -6.68 14.45
CA ALA A 45 15.33 -5.45 14.34
C ALA A 45 15.37 -4.84 12.92
N THR A 46 14.89 -5.59 11.92
CA THR A 46 15.09 -5.24 10.50
C THR A 46 13.76 -4.92 9.81
N PRO A 47 13.54 -3.64 9.42
CA PRO A 47 12.42 -3.28 8.57
C PRO A 47 12.70 -3.69 7.12
N PHE A 48 11.65 -3.97 6.36
CA PHE A 48 11.71 -4.34 4.95
C PHE A 48 10.72 -3.52 4.12
N PRO A 49 11.08 -3.16 2.88
CA PRO A 49 10.18 -2.44 1.99
C PRO A 49 9.19 -3.39 1.32
N VAL A 50 7.93 -2.94 1.23
CA VAL A 50 6.86 -3.52 0.43
C VAL A 50 6.43 -2.47 -0.59
N LYS A 51 6.28 -2.89 -1.84
CA LYS A 51 5.77 -2.06 -2.93
C LYS A 51 4.35 -2.48 -3.23
N ILE A 52 3.41 -1.55 -3.18
CA ILE A 52 2.01 -1.84 -3.42
C ILE A 52 1.31 -0.58 -3.96
N PRO A 53 0.36 -0.69 -4.90
CA PRO A 53 -0.46 0.44 -5.32
C PRO A 53 -1.26 1.06 -4.17
N SER A 54 -1.45 2.38 -4.18
CA SER A 54 -2.24 3.10 -3.19
C SER A 54 -3.72 2.72 -3.16
N ASN A 55 -4.25 2.24 -4.28
CA ASN A 55 -5.64 1.80 -4.41
C ASN A 55 -5.86 0.33 -4.01
N CYS A 56 -4.83 -0.35 -3.50
CA CYS A 56 -4.99 -1.68 -2.92
C CYS A 56 -5.54 -1.58 -1.50
N SER A 57 -6.24 -2.63 -1.06
CA SER A 57 -6.70 -2.73 0.32
C SER A 57 -5.57 -3.12 1.27
N VAL A 58 -5.81 -2.96 2.57
CA VAL A 58 -4.93 -3.49 3.63
C VAL A 58 -4.84 -5.02 3.58
N GLY A 59 -5.90 -5.73 3.20
CA GLY A 59 -5.85 -7.18 2.97
C GLY A 59 -4.85 -7.58 1.87
N GLU A 60 -4.79 -6.83 0.77
CA GLU A 60 -3.78 -7.03 -0.29
C GLU A 60 -2.36 -6.71 0.23
N LEU A 61 -2.23 -5.74 1.13
CA LEU A 61 -0.96 -5.44 1.80
C LEU A 61 -0.48 -6.60 2.69
N GLN A 62 -1.38 -7.24 3.45
CA GLN A 62 -1.03 -8.43 4.24
C GLN A 62 -0.47 -9.54 3.35
N GLN A 63 -1.12 -9.80 2.21
CA GLN A 63 -0.64 -10.78 1.23
C GLN A 63 0.75 -10.42 0.69
N ALA A 64 0.96 -9.13 0.35
CA ALA A 64 2.26 -8.64 -0.12
C ALA A 64 3.36 -8.79 0.94
N ILE A 65 3.05 -8.55 2.21
CA ILE A 65 3.95 -8.76 3.35
C ILE A 65 4.29 -10.25 3.49
N LYS A 66 3.28 -11.13 3.50
CA LYS A 66 3.47 -12.58 3.56
C LYS A 66 4.36 -13.08 2.43
N ALA A 67 4.08 -12.66 1.19
CA ALA A 67 4.89 -13.03 0.03
C ALA A 67 6.34 -12.55 0.15
N ARG A 68 6.57 -11.37 0.74
CA ARG A 68 7.91 -10.80 0.92
C ARG A 68 8.75 -11.54 1.96
N LYS A 69 8.12 -12.03 3.02
CA LYS A 69 8.74 -12.76 4.13
C LYS A 69 8.15 -14.18 4.24
N SER A 70 8.02 -14.87 3.11
CA SER A 70 7.35 -16.18 3.01
C SER A 70 7.93 -17.24 3.95
N ASN A 71 9.25 -17.20 4.20
CA ASN A 71 9.90 -18.10 5.16
C ASN A 71 9.52 -17.80 6.61
N ALA A 72 9.36 -16.53 6.98
CA ALA A 72 9.01 -16.12 8.34
C ALA A 72 7.51 -16.27 8.63
N PHE A 73 6.68 -16.24 7.58
CA PHE A 73 5.22 -16.33 7.66
C PHE A 73 4.68 -17.61 7.00
N LYS A 74 5.48 -18.68 6.95
CA LYS A 74 5.15 -19.91 6.23
C LYS A 74 3.88 -20.57 6.77
N ASP A 75 3.76 -20.61 8.10
CA ASP A 75 2.69 -21.28 8.82
C ASP A 75 1.59 -20.32 9.28
N ILE A 76 1.60 -19.08 8.77
CA ILE A 76 0.69 -18.00 9.18
C ILE A 76 -0.05 -17.51 7.94
N ASP A 77 -1.37 -17.48 8.01
CA ASP A 77 -2.18 -16.92 6.91
C ASP A 77 -2.08 -15.40 6.89
N ALA A 78 -2.30 -14.81 5.71
CA ALA A 78 -2.13 -13.37 5.52
C ALA A 78 -3.13 -12.58 6.39
N ASP A 79 -4.38 -13.07 6.48
CA ASP A 79 -5.45 -12.52 7.31
C ASP A 79 -5.15 -12.62 8.81
N GLN A 80 -4.31 -13.56 9.24
CA GLN A 80 -3.91 -13.69 10.64
C GLN A 80 -2.89 -12.61 11.07
N LEU A 81 -2.30 -11.87 10.13
CA LEU A 81 -1.35 -10.80 10.43
C LEU A 81 -2.08 -9.53 10.86
N THR A 82 -1.87 -9.10 12.11
CA THR A 82 -2.39 -7.81 12.57
C THR A 82 -1.44 -6.69 12.17
N LEU A 83 -1.93 -5.74 11.37
CA LEU A 83 -1.15 -4.58 10.92
C LEU A 83 -1.48 -3.35 11.76
N LYS A 84 -0.45 -2.72 12.34
CA LYS A 84 -0.56 -1.46 13.07
C LYS A 84 0.19 -0.34 12.33
N LEU A 85 -0.51 0.73 11.99
CA LEU A 85 0.02 1.95 11.40
C LEU A 85 0.68 2.84 12.47
N ILE A 86 1.81 3.42 12.10
CA ILE A 86 2.50 4.49 12.83
C ILE A 86 2.19 5.81 12.11
N PRO A 87 1.33 6.68 12.67
CA PRO A 87 1.01 7.96 12.04
C PRO A 87 2.27 8.80 11.80
N GLY A 88 2.49 9.24 10.56
CA GLY A 88 3.67 10.01 10.16
C GLY A 88 4.97 9.19 9.99
N GLY A 89 4.97 7.92 10.40
CA GLY A 89 6.12 7.04 10.36
C GLY A 89 7.21 7.37 11.38
N THR A 90 8.04 6.38 11.69
CA THR A 90 9.12 6.53 12.67
C THR A 90 10.46 5.99 12.16
N THR A 91 11.54 6.29 12.86
CA THR A 91 12.85 5.67 12.61
C THR A 91 13.04 4.47 13.52
N LYS A 92 14.06 3.64 13.28
CA LYS A 92 14.37 2.49 14.15
C LYS A 92 14.49 2.88 15.63
N LYS A 93 15.13 4.03 15.93
CA LYS A 93 15.29 4.54 17.29
C LYS A 93 13.96 5.03 17.88
N GLY A 94 13.12 5.64 17.05
CA GLY A 94 11.79 6.10 17.47
C GLY A 94 10.80 4.97 17.73
N LEU A 95 11.03 3.79 17.15
CA LEU A 95 10.23 2.59 17.40
C LEU A 95 10.37 2.10 18.85
N GLU A 96 11.56 2.20 19.44
CA GLU A 96 11.81 1.80 20.84
C GLU A 96 11.10 2.72 21.85
N THR A 97 10.85 3.96 21.47
CA THR A 97 10.13 4.96 22.29
C THR A 97 8.66 5.05 21.92
N LEU A 98 8.19 4.25 20.96
CA LEU A 98 6.83 4.34 20.45
C LEU A 98 5.88 3.62 21.41
N SER A 99 4.86 4.32 21.87
CA SER A 99 3.81 3.70 22.69
C SER A 99 2.76 3.02 21.81
N GLU A 100 2.24 1.87 22.25
CA GLU A 100 1.18 1.15 21.55
C GLU A 100 -0.12 1.95 21.43
N GLU A 101 -0.35 2.93 22.31
CA GLU A 101 -1.52 3.82 22.27
C GLU A 101 -1.50 4.78 21.07
N SER A 102 -0.31 5.05 20.51
CA SER A 102 -0.15 5.91 19.34
C SER A 102 -0.32 5.16 18.01
N LEU A 103 -0.44 3.84 18.07
CA LEU A 103 -0.60 2.98 16.91
C LEU A 103 -2.07 2.89 16.50
N VAL A 104 -2.32 2.97 15.21
CA VAL A 104 -3.67 2.82 14.64
C VAL A 104 -3.77 1.43 14.03
N ALA A 105 -4.76 0.64 14.44
CA ALA A 105 -5.04 -0.63 13.78
C ALA A 105 -5.56 -0.36 12.35
N LEU A 106 -4.98 -1.03 11.37
CA LEU A 106 -5.42 -0.93 9.98
C LEU A 106 -6.63 -1.85 9.75
N ASP A 107 -7.67 -1.34 9.09
CA ASP A 107 -8.82 -2.15 8.69
C ASP A 107 -8.55 -2.82 7.34
N GLU A 108 -8.75 -4.14 7.27
CA GLU A 108 -8.45 -4.97 6.10
C GLU A 108 -9.21 -4.56 4.83
N LEU A 109 -10.39 -3.96 5.00
CA LEU A 109 -11.27 -3.53 3.92
C LEU A 109 -10.94 -2.14 3.39
N GLU A 110 -10.21 -1.34 4.17
CA GLU A 110 -9.84 0.01 3.77
C GLU A 110 -8.68 0.04 2.76
N GLU A 111 -8.70 1.07 1.91
CA GLU A 111 -7.64 1.31 0.92
C GLU A 111 -6.43 1.98 1.57
N LEU A 112 -5.24 1.68 1.05
CA LEU A 112 -4.01 2.31 1.52
C LEU A 112 -3.96 3.82 1.26
N SER A 113 -4.71 4.32 0.28
CA SER A 113 -4.85 5.76 0.03
C SER A 113 -5.52 6.51 1.17
N THR A 114 -6.34 5.85 1.99
CA THR A 114 -6.95 6.47 3.17
C THR A 114 -5.89 6.79 4.23
N TYR A 115 -4.95 5.87 4.43
CA TYR A 115 -3.88 6.01 5.43
C TYR A 115 -2.66 6.77 4.91
N PHE A 116 -2.42 6.70 3.60
CA PHE A 116 -1.28 7.33 2.92
C PHE A 116 -1.74 8.26 1.79
N PRO A 117 -2.55 9.30 2.07
CA PRO A 117 -3.08 10.19 1.02
C PRO A 117 -1.98 10.95 0.27
N ASN A 118 -0.86 11.21 0.95
CA ASN A 118 0.32 11.88 0.39
C ASN A 118 1.46 10.89 0.12
N GLY A 119 1.18 9.59 0.22
CA GLY A 119 2.16 8.52 0.12
C GLY A 119 2.94 8.26 1.42
N ALA A 120 3.79 7.23 1.38
CA ALA A 120 4.62 6.82 2.51
C ALA A 120 5.94 7.62 2.55
N ALA A 121 6.25 8.24 3.69
CA ALA A 121 7.49 8.98 3.86
C ALA A 121 8.73 8.08 3.66
N LYS A 122 9.65 8.51 2.80
CA LYS A 122 10.85 7.72 2.47
C LYS A 122 11.76 7.61 3.69
N GLY A 123 12.21 6.40 4.00
CA GLY A 123 13.18 6.15 5.09
C GLY A 123 12.56 5.99 6.48
N HIS A 124 11.23 6.07 6.60
CA HIS A 124 10.49 5.84 7.84
C HIS A 124 9.78 4.49 7.80
N ILE A 125 9.70 3.84 8.96
CA ILE A 125 8.87 2.67 9.24
C ILE A 125 7.45 3.15 9.46
N HIS A 126 6.51 2.60 8.70
CA HIS A 126 5.10 3.01 8.76
C HIS A 126 4.21 1.95 9.38
N ILE A 127 4.59 0.68 9.28
CA ILE A 127 3.74 -0.43 9.69
C ILE A 127 4.50 -1.40 10.59
N ILE A 128 3.87 -1.75 11.70
CA ILE A 128 4.27 -2.84 12.58
C ILE A 128 3.38 -4.04 12.27
N VAL A 129 4.00 -5.16 11.95
CA VAL A 129 3.34 -6.43 11.67
C VAL A 129 3.38 -7.24 12.97
N LYS A 130 2.23 -7.41 13.62
CA LYS A 130 2.10 -8.27 14.79
C LYS A 130 1.66 -9.65 14.34
N LEU A 131 2.37 -10.65 14.84
CA LEU A 131 2.03 -12.05 14.61
C LEU A 131 0.89 -12.44 15.55
N PRO A 132 -0.01 -13.35 15.13
CA PRO A 132 -0.93 -13.96 16.07
C PRO A 132 -0.10 -14.62 17.19
N PRO A 133 -0.60 -14.67 18.43
CA PRO A 133 0.06 -15.43 19.48
C PRO A 133 0.20 -16.87 18.97
N GLN A 134 1.44 -17.26 18.64
CA GLN A 134 1.73 -18.61 18.21
C GLN A 134 1.27 -19.50 19.34
N GLY A 135 0.26 -20.33 19.06
CA GLY A 135 -0.33 -21.22 20.03
C GLY A 135 0.79 -21.96 20.74
N MET A 136 1.00 -21.59 21.99
CA MET A 136 1.60 -22.44 22.97
C MET A 136 0.64 -23.62 23.12
N TYR A 137 0.73 -24.59 22.19
CA TYR A 137 0.16 -25.92 22.34
C TYR A 137 0.97 -26.63 23.43
N LEU A 138 0.96 -26.10 24.65
CA LEU A 138 1.42 -26.86 25.80
C LEU A 138 0.38 -27.95 26.01
N ALA A 139 0.84 -29.18 25.77
CA ALA A 139 0.44 -30.38 26.47
C ALA A 139 -1.06 -30.47 26.78
N LEU A 140 -1.81 -31.15 25.92
CA LEU A 140 -2.87 -31.99 26.46
C LEU A 140 -2.18 -33.09 27.26
N ASP A 141 -2.09 -32.85 28.57
CA ASP A 141 -1.96 -33.87 29.60
C ASP A 141 -2.72 -35.14 29.18
N GLY A 142 -1.99 -36.23 29.03
CA GLY A 142 -2.54 -37.49 28.59
C GLY A 142 -1.50 -38.60 28.62
N LEU A 143 -1.08 -39.00 29.83
CA LEU A 143 -0.52 -40.32 30.07
C LEU A 143 -1.35 -41.38 29.34
N ILE A 144 -0.76 -42.05 28.35
CA ILE A 144 -1.04 -43.48 28.13
C ILE A 144 0.31 -44.18 28.02
N PHE A 145 0.89 -44.48 29.20
CA PHE A 145 1.65 -45.72 29.35
C PHE A 145 0.64 -46.81 29.67
N SER A 146 0.30 -47.62 28.67
CA SER A 146 -0.23 -48.97 28.82
C SER A 146 -0.05 -49.73 27.52
N ASN A 147 1.03 -50.50 27.42
CA ASN A 147 0.97 -51.97 27.44
C ASN A 147 2.39 -52.54 27.35
#